data_AF-A0A226E622-F1
#
_entry.id   AF-A0A226E622-F1
#
_cell.length_a   1.000
_cell.length_b   1.000
_cell.length_c   1.000
_cell.angle_alpha   90.00
_cell.angle_beta   90.00
_cell.angle_gamma   90.00
#
_symmetry.space_group_name_H-M   'P 1'
#
loop_
_entity.id
_entity.type
_entity.pdbx_description
1 polymer ?
#
loop_
_entity_poly.entity_id
_entity_poly.type
_entity_poly.pdbx_seq_one_letter_code
_entity_poly.pdbx_strand_id
1 'polypeptide(L)'
;MAPKKSIPPKDKKSVGDENTVSPTAGSSSSSAVEPPQKQRKVEDVKVWTMLPVEKEVSTIEHRYLINRQCVQLRTTHAEWCAPGQVLKTTQKKTVKQDQGVEKIKKKFYELARPQVVEEEINSDPFFCTPSTPEGIVAKVEKPLTQQERERSLNFIKAQPGGVPIEETNMTLKWKVAGGSWSHSSLVVSVGDDKRTRDFNICITPECFSYQGTLASEAEPRCSNDKGPKSRFVIAEYTDNSNKDEIVIFHVMALFVYESETMKRERAVTCLKNQISRSPNNPWPEYVAAQETNHCPTPTRKEVRMLCDFETEEEATKSVTLMRKLIEPNTTIQIRYLNKMVNLPNGAEKEVIEEMDKWGVNLSVSSVIDDEAERASISYPFGIKRQGYEGLASMVTKDEVGALYVVSNPHINYFGKTISGYNLHLPTNTNDTVTQYSNKSGSLPWELIPLGSCPLADLEKNEAHLHVCNMFAHLLKLRQSFVSKDPPYKYPAGQVKKNQSHPICLNKSTNCKFFDNETMIKVNLFMKKFYGVGINLGPND
;
A
#
# COMPACT_ATOMS: atom_id res chain seq x y z
N MET A 1 -27.62 56.47 18.24
CA MET A 1 -28.75 56.13 17.34
C MET A 1 -29.26 57.40 16.67
N ALA A 2 -28.95 57.59 15.38
CA ALA A 2 -29.39 58.67 14.50
C ALA A 2 -29.01 58.27 13.04
N PRO A 3 -29.65 58.81 11.98
CA PRO A 3 -30.29 57.93 10.98
C PRO A 3 -30.02 58.29 9.50
N LYS A 4 -30.84 57.73 8.56
CA LYS A 4 -31.01 58.16 7.13
C LYS A 4 -29.79 57.84 6.23
N LYS A 5 -29.77 57.89 4.88
CA LYS A 5 -30.71 57.94 3.71
C LYS A 5 -29.84 57.57 2.45
N SER A 6 -30.30 57.30 1.23
CA SER A 6 -31.50 56.63 0.64
C SER A 6 -31.51 56.81 -0.90
N ILE A 7 -32.32 56.00 -1.61
CA ILE A 7 -32.89 56.29 -2.96
C ILE A 7 -31.95 56.10 -4.19
N PRO A 8 -32.48 55.78 -5.41
CA PRO A 8 -31.77 55.20 -6.56
C PRO A 8 -31.88 56.18 -7.79
N PRO A 9 -32.29 55.85 -9.05
CA PRO A 9 -32.12 54.69 -9.97
C PRO A 9 -31.69 55.10 -11.43
N LYS A 10 -31.81 54.14 -12.39
CA LYS A 10 -32.40 54.27 -13.77
C LYS A 10 -31.56 54.44 -15.07
N ASP A 11 -31.71 53.42 -15.94
CA ASP A 11 -32.25 53.42 -17.33
C ASP A 11 -31.50 53.87 -18.61
N LYS A 12 -31.78 53.08 -19.68
CA LYS A 12 -31.88 53.38 -21.15
C LYS A 12 -30.59 53.41 -22.01
N LYS A 13 -30.43 52.49 -23.00
CA LYS A 13 -30.87 52.49 -24.44
C LYS A 13 -29.71 52.93 -25.38
N SER A 14 -29.62 52.61 -26.68
CA SER A 14 -30.24 51.59 -27.57
C SER A 14 -29.61 51.64 -28.98
N VAL A 15 -29.51 50.47 -29.66
CA VAL A 15 -29.69 50.20 -31.13
C VAL A 15 -29.07 51.11 -32.20
N GLY A 16 -28.45 50.49 -33.21
CA GLY A 16 -28.28 51.02 -34.57
C GLY A 16 -27.94 49.90 -35.58
N ASP A 17 -28.75 49.77 -36.64
CA ASP A 17 -28.53 48.90 -37.83
C ASP A 17 -28.01 49.74 -39.02
N GLU A 18 -27.41 49.11 -40.06
CA GLU A 18 -27.82 49.29 -41.49
C GLU A 18 -26.94 48.55 -42.56
N ASN A 19 -27.64 47.89 -43.50
CA ASN A 19 -27.47 47.82 -44.97
C ASN A 19 -26.21 47.29 -45.74
N THR A 20 -26.36 46.05 -46.25
CA THR A 20 -26.46 45.59 -47.68
C THR A 20 -25.68 46.25 -48.85
N VAL A 21 -25.06 45.42 -49.74
CA VAL A 21 -25.14 45.44 -51.25
C VAL A 21 -24.30 44.28 -51.90
N SER A 22 -24.59 43.88 -53.14
CA SER A 22 -23.92 42.86 -54.01
C SER A 22 -23.84 43.40 -55.48
N PRO A 23 -23.31 42.75 -56.55
CA PRO A 23 -22.85 41.36 -56.77
C PRO A 23 -21.55 41.20 -57.66
N THR A 24 -21.20 39.97 -58.09
CA THR A 24 -21.02 39.49 -59.51
C THR A 24 -20.26 38.11 -59.55
N ALA A 25 -20.40 37.34 -60.64
CA ALA A 25 -20.12 35.89 -60.72
C ALA A 25 -18.67 35.45 -61.07
N GLY A 26 -18.34 34.16 -60.85
CA GLY A 26 -17.09 33.51 -61.31
C GLY A 26 -16.95 32.00 -61.01
N SER A 27 -17.33 31.15 -61.98
CA SER A 27 -16.97 29.73 -62.21
C SER A 27 -16.30 28.83 -61.14
N SER A 28 -17.02 27.76 -60.78
CA SER A 28 -16.57 26.34 -60.65
C SER A 28 -15.08 25.98 -60.51
N SER A 29 -14.73 25.25 -59.44
CA SER A 29 -14.17 23.88 -59.54
C SER A 29 -14.24 23.15 -58.19
N SER A 30 -14.36 21.83 -58.23
CA SER A 30 -14.55 20.97 -57.06
C SER A 30 -13.24 20.53 -56.41
N SER A 31 -13.12 20.69 -55.09
CA SER A 31 -12.24 19.88 -54.25
C SER A 31 -12.90 19.67 -52.88
N ALA A 32 -12.88 18.43 -52.38
CA ALA A 32 -13.54 18.07 -51.14
C ALA A 32 -12.75 18.62 -49.94
N VAL A 33 -13.39 19.47 -49.13
CA VAL A 33 -12.81 19.99 -47.89
C VAL A 33 -13.16 19.03 -46.76
N GLU A 34 -12.14 18.47 -46.10
CA GLU A 34 -12.32 17.67 -44.88
C GLU A 34 -13.02 18.50 -43.79
N PRO A 35 -13.89 17.90 -42.96
CA PRO A 35 -14.49 18.61 -41.84
C PRO A 35 -13.39 19.10 -40.88
N PRO A 36 -13.46 20.33 -40.36
CA PRO A 36 -12.39 20.90 -39.57
C PRO A 36 -12.13 20.05 -38.33
N GLN A 37 -10.89 19.56 -38.19
CA GLN A 37 -10.43 18.95 -36.96
C GLN A 37 -10.70 19.93 -35.81
N LYS A 38 -11.58 19.55 -34.88
CA LYS A 38 -11.72 20.26 -33.62
C LYS A 38 -10.39 20.19 -32.89
N GLN A 39 -9.58 21.24 -33.04
CA GLN A 39 -8.44 21.49 -32.16
C GLN A 39 -8.99 21.43 -30.74
N ARG A 40 -8.62 20.38 -30.01
CA ARG A 40 -8.86 20.34 -28.57
C ARG A 40 -8.19 21.58 -28.01
N LYS A 41 -8.98 22.47 -27.37
CA LYS A 41 -8.40 23.40 -26.42
C LYS A 41 -7.53 22.58 -25.48
N VAL A 42 -6.24 22.88 -25.45
CA VAL A 42 -5.36 22.40 -24.40
C VAL A 42 -5.92 23.03 -23.14
N GLU A 43 -6.57 22.22 -22.29
CA GLU A 43 -6.99 22.67 -20.97
C GLU A 43 -5.75 23.14 -20.23
N ASP A 44 -5.83 24.29 -19.54
CA ASP A 44 -4.70 24.83 -18.77
C ASP A 44 -4.19 23.78 -17.78
N VAL A 45 -3.06 23.16 -18.12
CA VAL A 45 -2.38 22.22 -17.23
C VAL A 45 -1.91 23.04 -16.04
N LYS A 46 -2.24 22.58 -14.82
CA LYS A 46 -1.76 23.22 -13.58
C LYS A 46 -0.23 23.25 -13.59
N VAL A 47 0.36 24.39 -13.97
CA VAL A 47 1.80 24.60 -13.91
C VAL A 47 2.15 24.90 -12.47
N TRP A 48 2.66 23.89 -11.80
CA TRP A 48 3.20 24.03 -10.46
C TRP A 48 4.61 24.64 -10.51
N THR A 49 5.05 25.27 -9.43
CA THR A 49 6.44 25.75 -9.30
C THR A 49 6.91 25.54 -7.87
N MET A 50 8.12 24.97 -7.74
CA MET A 50 8.83 24.98 -6.46
C MET A 50 9.17 26.42 -6.10
N LEU A 51 8.93 26.79 -4.85
CA LEU A 51 9.46 28.03 -4.28
C LEU A 51 10.98 27.88 -4.06
N PRO A 52 11.77 28.95 -4.23
CA PRO A 52 13.18 28.92 -3.87
C PRO A 52 13.32 28.69 -2.36
N VAL A 53 14.06 27.65 -1.98
CA VAL A 53 14.36 27.33 -0.58
C VAL A 53 15.79 27.77 -0.31
N GLU A 54 16.00 28.60 0.71
CA GLU A 54 17.35 28.98 1.15
C GLU A 54 18.11 27.73 1.65
N LYS A 55 19.25 27.45 1.02
CA LYS A 55 20.10 26.32 1.37
C LYS A 55 21.15 26.79 2.39
N GLU A 56 21.09 26.26 3.61
CA GLU A 56 22.25 26.27 4.51
C GLU A 56 23.39 25.46 3.86
N VAL A 57 24.37 26.16 3.29
CA VAL A 57 25.56 25.54 2.70
C VAL A 57 26.68 25.53 3.74
N SER A 58 27.15 24.34 4.11
CA SER A 58 28.35 24.21 4.94
C SER A 58 29.63 24.41 4.11
N THR A 59 30.61 25.11 4.67
CA THR A 59 31.94 25.33 4.08
C THR A 59 32.95 24.22 4.40
N ILE A 60 32.51 23.15 5.09
CA ILE A 60 33.38 22.04 5.52
C ILE A 60 33.45 20.97 4.42
N GLU A 61 34.65 20.58 4.01
CA GLU A 61 34.87 19.45 3.11
C GLU A 61 34.64 18.10 3.80
N HIS A 62 33.37 17.72 3.96
CA HIS A 62 33.01 16.37 4.42
C HIS A 62 32.58 15.48 3.24
N ARG A 63 32.84 14.17 3.32
CA ARG A 63 32.55 13.18 2.24
C ARG A 63 31.09 13.17 1.74
N TYR A 64 30.15 13.61 2.57
CA TYR A 64 28.73 13.73 2.20
C TYR A 64 28.43 15.01 1.40
N LEU A 65 29.21 16.07 1.60
CA LEU A 65 29.08 17.36 0.90
C LEU A 65 29.87 17.36 -0.41
N ILE A 66 31.08 16.78 -0.43
CA ILE A 66 31.94 16.67 -1.63
C ILE A 66 31.18 16.00 -2.80
N ASN A 67 30.40 14.95 -2.51
CA ASN A 67 29.58 14.25 -3.50
C ASN A 67 28.12 14.73 -3.55
N ARG A 68 27.78 15.84 -2.87
CA ARG A 68 26.40 16.34 -2.64
C ARG A 68 25.40 15.20 -2.42
N GLN A 69 25.66 14.31 -1.47
CA GLN A 69 25.11 12.94 -1.45
C GLN A 69 23.59 12.95 -1.70
N CYS A 70 23.20 12.53 -2.91
CA CYS A 70 21.82 12.35 -3.37
C CYS A 70 21.36 10.90 -3.11
N VAL A 71 20.10 10.58 -3.43
CA VAL A 71 19.55 9.20 -3.36
C VAL A 71 20.51 8.18 -4.00
N GLN A 72 20.87 7.15 -3.24
CA GLN A 72 21.91 6.18 -3.60
C GLN A 72 21.32 4.80 -3.91
N LEU A 73 21.35 4.37 -5.18
CA LEU A 73 21.01 2.99 -5.56
C LEU A 73 21.83 1.97 -4.75
N ARG A 74 21.18 0.98 -4.12
CA ARG A 74 21.87 -0.17 -3.51
C ARG A 74 22.00 -1.27 -4.56
N THR A 75 23.19 -1.86 -4.65
CA THR A 75 23.49 -2.94 -5.61
C THR A 75 22.89 -4.28 -5.20
N THR A 76 22.53 -4.44 -3.93
CA THR A 76 21.80 -5.59 -3.39
C THR A 76 20.72 -5.13 -2.43
N HIS A 77 19.52 -5.70 -2.61
CA HIS A 77 18.43 -5.67 -1.66
C HIS A 77 18.13 -7.09 -1.22
N ALA A 78 18.00 -7.30 0.09
CA ALA A 78 17.41 -8.54 0.57
C ALA A 78 15.87 -8.41 0.49
N GLU A 79 15.19 -9.45 -0.01
CA GLU A 79 13.76 -9.41 -0.33
C GLU A 79 12.86 -8.91 0.82
N TRP A 80 13.27 -9.13 2.07
CA TRP A 80 12.54 -8.68 3.25
C TRP A 80 12.48 -7.16 3.45
N CYS A 81 13.29 -6.36 2.74
CA CYS A 81 13.27 -4.89 2.87
C CYS A 81 12.22 -4.20 1.98
N ALA A 82 11.63 -4.91 1.02
CA ALA A 82 10.60 -4.37 0.15
C ALA A 82 9.32 -3.99 0.94
N PRO A 83 8.49 -3.05 0.43
CA PRO A 83 7.21 -2.66 1.05
C PRO A 83 6.14 -3.75 0.93
N GLY A 84 6.30 -4.83 1.71
CA GLY A 84 5.37 -5.95 1.77
C GLY A 84 4.05 -5.63 2.48
N GLN A 85 2.95 -5.83 1.76
CA GLN A 85 1.54 -5.87 2.23
C GLN A 85 1.09 -4.68 3.10
N VAL A 86 0.95 -3.50 2.50
CA VAL A 86 0.45 -2.30 3.19
C VAL A 86 -1.09 -2.18 3.14
N LEU A 87 -1.76 -2.89 2.25
CA LEU A 87 -3.21 -2.83 2.11
C LEU A 87 -3.88 -4.17 2.39
N LYS A 88 -5.14 -4.14 2.86
CA LYS A 88 -6.04 -5.30 2.90
C LYS A 88 -6.52 -5.72 1.50
N THR A 89 -5.78 -5.38 0.46
CA THR A 89 -5.90 -6.03 -0.84
C THR A 89 -5.54 -7.51 -0.67
N THR A 90 -6.33 -8.38 -1.29
CA THR A 90 -5.94 -9.77 -1.46
C THR A 90 -4.68 -9.80 -2.32
N GLN A 91 -3.54 -10.09 -1.68
CA GLN A 91 -2.34 -10.62 -2.34
C GLN A 91 -2.73 -11.74 -3.35
N LYS A 92 -1.76 -12.17 -4.16
CA LYS A 92 -1.58 -13.62 -4.37
C LYS A 92 -1.35 -14.26 -3.00
N LYS A 93 -2.42 -14.50 -2.25
CA LYS A 93 -2.35 -14.95 -0.86
C LYS A 93 -1.76 -16.36 -0.84
N THR A 94 -0.54 -16.47 -0.35
CA THR A 94 -0.19 -17.59 0.52
C THR A 94 -1.17 -17.59 1.69
N VAL A 95 -2.20 -18.43 1.54
CA VAL A 95 -3.16 -18.93 2.52
C VAL A 95 -3.32 -18.08 3.80
N LYS A 96 -4.39 -17.26 3.86
CA LYS A 96 -4.95 -16.80 5.13
C LYS A 96 -6.42 -17.19 5.23
N GLN A 97 -6.68 -18.08 6.18
CA GLN A 97 -7.94 -18.78 6.52
C GLN A 97 -8.55 -19.57 5.36
N ASP A 98 -8.61 -20.88 5.56
CA ASP A 98 -9.47 -21.78 4.81
C ASP A 98 -10.93 -21.27 4.89
N GLN A 99 -11.46 -20.73 3.79
CA GLN A 99 -12.86 -20.29 3.71
C GLN A 99 -13.78 -21.48 3.41
N GLY A 100 -13.57 -22.56 4.17
CA GLY A 100 -14.13 -23.89 3.96
C GLY A 100 -13.75 -24.53 2.61
N VAL A 101 -12.61 -24.20 2.03
CA VAL A 101 -12.04 -24.89 0.86
C VAL A 101 -11.68 -26.33 1.21
N GLU A 102 -11.09 -26.60 2.38
CA GLU A 102 -10.87 -27.98 2.85
C GLU A 102 -12.20 -28.66 3.21
N LYS A 103 -13.22 -27.93 3.70
CA LYS A 103 -14.58 -28.48 3.89
C LYS A 103 -15.28 -28.83 2.57
N ILE A 104 -15.15 -27.97 1.55
CA ILE A 104 -15.59 -28.26 0.17
C ILE A 104 -14.89 -29.52 -0.35
N LYS A 105 -13.57 -29.58 -0.23
CA LYS A 105 -12.74 -30.70 -0.68
C LYS A 105 -13.14 -32.00 0.01
N LYS A 106 -13.20 -32.00 1.35
CA LYS A 106 -13.66 -33.14 2.16
C LYS A 106 -15.04 -33.62 1.69
N LYS A 107 -16.01 -32.70 1.55
CA LYS A 107 -17.36 -33.08 1.11
C LYS A 107 -17.38 -33.64 -0.32
N PHE A 108 -16.56 -33.09 -1.22
CA PHE A 108 -16.42 -33.60 -2.58
C PHE A 108 -15.75 -34.99 -2.61
N TYR A 109 -14.80 -35.26 -1.72
CA TYR A 109 -14.16 -36.58 -1.58
C TYR A 109 -15.12 -37.61 -0.96
N GLU A 110 -15.93 -37.23 0.03
CA GLU A 110 -17.00 -38.08 0.59
C GLU A 110 -18.01 -38.53 -0.48
N LEU A 111 -18.36 -37.66 -1.43
CA LEU A 111 -19.23 -38.01 -2.56
C LEU A 111 -18.55 -38.96 -3.57
N ALA A 112 -17.22 -38.90 -3.68
CA ALA A 112 -16.42 -39.74 -4.58
C ALA A 112 -16.19 -41.15 -4.00
N ARG A 113 -15.91 -41.17 -2.69
CA ARG A 113 -15.52 -42.30 -1.85
C ARG A 113 -16.42 -42.28 -0.61
N PRO A 114 -17.71 -42.63 -0.73
CA PRO A 114 -18.58 -42.77 0.43
C PRO A 114 -17.92 -43.80 1.37
N GLN A 115 -17.68 -43.39 2.63
CA GLN A 115 -17.08 -44.29 3.60
C GLN A 115 -18.01 -45.50 3.77
N VAL A 116 -17.52 -46.68 3.40
CA VAL A 116 -18.11 -47.92 3.90
C VAL A 116 -17.92 -47.86 5.41
N VAL A 117 -19.02 -47.94 6.15
CA VAL A 117 -18.95 -48.09 7.61
C VAL A 117 -18.29 -49.45 7.86
N GLU A 118 -17.01 -49.44 8.21
CA GLU A 118 -16.38 -50.60 8.81
C GLU A 118 -17.11 -50.82 10.14
N GLU A 119 -17.88 -51.91 10.21
CA GLU A 119 -18.55 -52.31 11.46
C GLU A 119 -17.49 -52.40 12.56
N GLU A 120 -17.76 -51.78 13.72
CA GLU A 120 -16.82 -51.79 14.85
C GLU A 120 -16.54 -53.24 15.26
N ILE A 121 -15.37 -53.76 14.88
CA ILE A 121 -14.88 -55.03 15.38
C ILE A 121 -14.57 -54.84 16.86
N ASN A 122 -15.54 -55.20 17.68
CA ASN A 122 -15.54 -55.12 19.12
C ASN A 122 -14.34 -55.90 19.69
N SER A 123 -13.27 -55.19 20.04
CA SER A 123 -12.04 -55.79 20.59
C SER A 123 -12.17 -56.02 22.10
N ASP A 124 -12.32 -57.29 22.45
CA ASP A 124 -12.47 -57.84 23.80
C ASP A 124 -11.38 -57.32 24.80
N PRO A 125 -11.70 -56.84 26.02
CA PRO A 125 -10.75 -56.09 26.86
C PRO A 125 -9.56 -56.87 27.44
N PHE A 126 -9.40 -58.16 27.17
CA PHE A 126 -8.52 -59.05 27.94
C PHE A 126 -7.20 -59.49 27.27
N PHE A 127 -6.89 -59.03 26.05
CA PHE A 127 -5.60 -59.32 25.40
C PHE A 127 -4.65 -58.11 25.36
N CYS A 128 -3.95 -57.90 26.47
CA CYS A 128 -2.79 -57.01 26.52
C CYS A 128 -1.56 -57.67 25.87
N THR A 129 -1.21 -57.25 24.65
CA THR A 129 0.16 -57.41 24.13
C THR A 129 0.85 -56.03 24.02
N PRO A 130 2.11 -55.89 24.47
CA PRO A 130 2.83 -54.64 24.35
C PRO A 130 3.36 -54.47 22.93
N SER A 131 2.58 -53.83 22.08
CA SER A 131 3.06 -53.30 20.80
C SER A 131 2.58 -51.87 20.67
N THR A 132 3.52 -50.94 20.91
CA THR A 132 3.35 -49.51 20.70
C THR A 132 2.72 -49.29 19.33
N PRO A 133 1.59 -48.57 19.20
CA PRO A 133 1.08 -48.20 17.89
C PRO A 133 2.17 -47.44 17.15
N GLU A 134 2.55 -47.91 15.96
CA GLU A 134 3.45 -47.16 15.09
C GLU A 134 2.84 -45.75 14.92
N GLY A 135 3.67 -44.73 15.13
CA GLY A 135 3.20 -43.36 15.28
C GLY A 135 2.29 -42.96 14.13
N ILE A 136 1.16 -42.31 14.43
CA ILE A 136 0.10 -41.99 13.48
C ILE A 136 0.69 -41.16 12.32
N VAL A 137 1.12 -41.85 11.28
CA VAL A 137 1.44 -41.25 9.99
C VAL A 137 0.09 -40.77 9.46
N ALA A 138 -0.11 -39.45 9.50
CA ALA A 138 -1.32 -38.84 8.98
C ALA A 138 -1.58 -39.41 7.58
N LYS A 139 -2.72 -40.10 7.40
CA LYS A 139 -3.08 -40.72 6.11
C LYS A 139 -3.05 -39.60 5.05
N VAL A 140 -2.01 -39.59 4.23
CA VAL A 140 -1.88 -38.63 3.13
C VAL A 140 -3.00 -38.94 2.16
N GLU A 141 -4.02 -38.08 2.18
CA GLU A 141 -5.25 -38.30 1.43
C GLU A 141 -4.93 -38.27 -0.06
N LYS A 142 -5.01 -39.44 -0.71
CA LYS A 142 -4.67 -39.57 -2.14
C LYS A 142 -5.65 -38.73 -2.96
N PRO A 143 -5.17 -37.93 -3.94
CA PRO A 143 -6.00 -37.22 -4.91
C PRO A 143 -7.11 -38.09 -5.51
N LEU A 144 -8.21 -37.46 -5.94
CA LEU A 144 -9.28 -38.16 -6.64
C LEU A 144 -8.85 -38.48 -8.08
N THR A 145 -9.10 -39.71 -8.53
CA THR A 145 -9.02 -40.07 -9.94
C THR A 145 -10.11 -39.35 -10.75
N GLN A 146 -9.96 -39.27 -12.08
CA GLN A 146 -10.97 -38.65 -12.95
C GLN A 146 -12.35 -39.32 -12.77
N GLN A 147 -12.41 -40.65 -12.70
CA GLN A 147 -13.65 -41.40 -12.52
C GLN A 147 -14.33 -41.08 -11.17
N GLU A 148 -13.55 -40.92 -10.10
CA GLU A 148 -14.04 -40.51 -8.76
C GLU A 148 -14.56 -39.06 -8.75
N ARG A 149 -13.89 -38.15 -9.47
CA ARG A 149 -14.36 -36.77 -9.68
C ARG A 149 -15.68 -36.75 -10.46
N GLU A 150 -15.81 -37.56 -11.50
CA GLU A 150 -17.04 -37.67 -12.31
C GLU A 150 -18.22 -38.22 -11.50
N ARG A 151 -18.02 -39.22 -10.63
CA ARG A 151 -19.07 -39.69 -9.69
C ARG A 151 -19.61 -38.55 -8.83
N SER A 152 -18.72 -37.76 -8.23
CA SER A 152 -19.07 -36.62 -7.38
C SER A 152 -19.86 -35.54 -8.16
N LEU A 153 -19.39 -35.20 -9.36
CA LEU A 153 -20.08 -34.25 -10.24
C LEU A 153 -21.46 -34.76 -10.66
N ASN A 154 -21.61 -36.05 -10.94
CA ASN A 154 -22.89 -36.64 -11.32
C ASN A 154 -23.88 -36.68 -10.14
N PHE A 155 -23.41 -36.96 -8.93
CA PHE A 155 -24.23 -36.84 -7.72
C PHE A 155 -24.72 -35.40 -7.50
N ILE A 156 -23.83 -34.41 -7.63
CA ILE A 156 -24.20 -32.99 -7.48
C ILE A 156 -25.17 -32.53 -8.58
N LYS A 157 -25.00 -32.99 -9.83
CA LYS A 157 -25.94 -32.74 -10.94
C LYS A 157 -27.33 -33.34 -10.70
N ALA A 158 -27.41 -34.47 -10.01
CA ALA A 158 -28.67 -35.14 -9.68
C ALA A 158 -29.42 -34.53 -8.49
N GLN A 159 -28.86 -33.50 -7.83
CA GLN A 159 -29.41 -32.84 -6.64
C GLN A 159 -29.82 -31.39 -6.98
N PRO A 160 -31.09 -31.10 -7.36
CA PRO A 160 -31.50 -29.75 -7.78
C PRO A 160 -31.34 -28.67 -6.70
N GLY A 161 -31.46 -29.05 -5.42
CA GLY A 161 -31.20 -28.16 -4.29
C GLY A 161 -29.71 -27.89 -4.04
N GLY A 162 -28.83 -28.73 -4.59
CA GLY A 162 -27.41 -28.81 -4.24
C GLY A 162 -27.13 -29.69 -3.03
N VAL A 163 -25.84 -29.98 -2.80
CA VAL A 163 -25.35 -30.73 -1.64
C VAL A 163 -24.84 -29.76 -0.57
N PRO A 164 -25.43 -29.72 0.63
CA PRO A 164 -24.97 -28.85 1.70
C PRO A 164 -23.60 -29.30 2.22
N ILE A 165 -22.78 -28.34 2.65
CA ILE A 165 -21.50 -28.59 3.30
C ILE A 165 -21.70 -28.41 4.82
N GLU A 166 -21.50 -29.50 5.57
CA GLU A 166 -21.72 -29.55 7.01
C GLU A 166 -20.95 -28.46 7.77
N GLU A 167 -21.57 -27.95 8.84
CA GLU A 167 -21.05 -26.86 9.67
C GLU A 167 -20.70 -25.57 8.89
N THR A 168 -21.36 -25.32 7.75
CA THR A 168 -21.20 -24.09 6.96
C THR A 168 -22.52 -23.63 6.36
N ASN A 169 -22.55 -22.38 5.91
CA ASN A 169 -23.64 -21.80 5.13
C ASN A 169 -23.46 -22.00 3.61
N MET A 170 -22.75 -23.07 3.21
CA MET A 170 -22.35 -23.32 1.83
C MET A 170 -23.03 -24.55 1.23
N THR A 171 -23.26 -24.51 -0.09
CA THR A 171 -23.90 -25.61 -0.83
C THR A 171 -23.23 -25.78 -2.19
N LEU A 172 -22.81 -27.00 -2.51
CA LEU A 172 -22.29 -27.35 -3.84
C LEU A 172 -23.45 -27.55 -4.81
N LYS A 173 -23.43 -26.85 -5.94
CA LYS A 173 -24.48 -26.98 -6.98
C LYS A 173 -23.85 -27.13 -8.34
N TRP A 174 -24.52 -27.86 -9.22
CA TRP A 174 -24.25 -27.76 -10.65
C TRP A 174 -25.13 -26.66 -11.23
N LYS A 175 -24.51 -25.59 -11.75
CA LYS A 175 -25.23 -24.49 -12.37
C LYS A 175 -25.21 -24.68 -13.88
N VAL A 176 -26.38 -24.60 -14.51
CA VAL A 176 -26.53 -24.71 -15.97
C VAL A 176 -26.34 -23.33 -16.60
N ALA A 177 -25.76 -23.27 -17.80
CA ALA A 177 -25.64 -22.05 -18.59
C ALA A 177 -27.00 -21.35 -18.77
N GLY A 178 -27.03 -20.02 -18.61
CA GLY A 178 -28.26 -19.24 -18.69
C GLY A 178 -28.19 -17.90 -17.95
N GLY A 179 -28.91 -16.90 -18.46
CA GLY A 179 -28.90 -15.55 -17.89
C GLY A 179 -27.50 -14.93 -17.89
N SER A 180 -26.96 -14.63 -16.70
CA SER A 180 -25.60 -14.10 -16.53
C SER A 180 -24.50 -15.17 -16.43
N TRP A 181 -24.83 -16.47 -16.53
CA TRP A 181 -23.86 -17.57 -16.58
C TRP A 181 -23.59 -18.01 -18.02
N SER A 182 -22.33 -17.89 -18.43
CA SER A 182 -21.89 -18.16 -19.82
C SER A 182 -21.74 -19.65 -20.17
N HIS A 183 -21.62 -20.51 -19.17
CA HIS A 183 -21.34 -21.94 -19.31
C HIS A 183 -21.92 -22.68 -18.09
N SER A 184 -22.03 -24.01 -18.20
CA SER A 184 -22.44 -24.87 -17.09
C SER A 184 -21.22 -25.24 -16.23
N SER A 185 -21.30 -25.07 -14.92
CA SER A 185 -20.16 -25.21 -14.01
C SER A 185 -20.54 -25.80 -12.65
N LEU A 186 -19.54 -26.33 -11.94
CA LEU A 186 -19.64 -26.57 -10.51
C LEU A 186 -19.48 -25.23 -9.78
N VAL A 187 -20.46 -24.88 -8.95
CA VAL A 187 -20.46 -23.67 -8.13
C VAL A 187 -20.59 -24.02 -6.64
N VAL A 188 -20.06 -23.14 -5.80
CA VAL A 188 -20.47 -23.06 -4.39
C VAL A 188 -21.41 -21.87 -4.23
N SER A 189 -22.62 -22.14 -3.73
CA SER A 189 -23.53 -21.12 -3.22
C SER A 189 -23.16 -20.82 -1.77
N VAL A 190 -22.87 -19.56 -1.46
CA VAL A 190 -22.66 -19.05 -0.10
C VAL A 190 -23.85 -18.17 0.25
N GLY A 191 -24.56 -18.47 1.34
CA GLY A 191 -25.78 -17.77 1.72
C GLY A 191 -25.77 -17.23 3.15
N ASP A 192 -26.17 -15.98 3.32
CA ASP A 192 -26.60 -15.44 4.61
C ASP A 192 -28.13 -15.22 4.54
N ASP A 193 -28.81 -15.05 5.68
CA ASP A 193 -30.28 -14.91 5.83
C ASP A 193 -30.98 -13.89 4.90
N LYS A 194 -30.19 -13.04 4.22
CA LYS A 194 -30.68 -11.97 3.34
C LYS A 194 -30.27 -12.12 1.87
N ARG A 195 -29.23 -12.90 1.54
CA ARG A 195 -28.73 -13.08 0.15
C ARG A 195 -27.89 -14.36 -0.01
N THR A 196 -28.15 -15.08 -1.10
CA THR A 196 -27.26 -16.14 -1.62
C THR A 196 -26.42 -15.60 -2.79
N ARG A 197 -25.16 -16.04 -2.89
CA ARG A 197 -24.28 -15.77 -4.03
C ARG A 197 -23.60 -17.05 -4.50
N ASP A 198 -23.55 -17.25 -5.82
CA ASP A 198 -22.87 -18.40 -6.42
C ASP A 198 -21.49 -17.99 -6.93
N PHE A 199 -20.49 -18.81 -6.66
CA PHE A 199 -19.12 -18.65 -7.13
C PHE A 199 -18.68 -19.92 -7.87
N ASN A 200 -18.07 -19.78 -9.05
CA ASN A 200 -17.47 -20.92 -9.75
C ASN A 200 -16.33 -21.51 -8.90
N ILE A 201 -16.21 -22.84 -8.84
CA ILE A 201 -15.03 -23.50 -8.26
C ILE A 201 -13.92 -23.56 -9.30
N CYS A 202 -12.66 -23.48 -8.87
CA CYS A 202 -11.50 -23.61 -9.75
C CYS A 202 -11.52 -24.94 -10.52
N ILE A 203 -11.21 -24.89 -11.81
CA ILE A 203 -11.10 -26.07 -12.68
C ILE A 203 -9.78 -26.84 -12.49
N THR A 204 -8.75 -26.21 -11.91
CA THR A 204 -7.44 -26.83 -11.67
C THR A 204 -7.58 -28.08 -10.80
N PRO A 205 -6.93 -29.21 -11.17
CA PRO A 205 -6.93 -30.42 -10.34
C PRO A 205 -6.57 -30.13 -8.88
N GLU A 206 -7.34 -30.74 -7.98
CA GLU A 206 -7.30 -30.61 -6.52
C GLU A 206 -7.43 -29.20 -5.92
N CYS A 207 -7.69 -28.17 -6.73
CA CYS A 207 -8.01 -26.83 -6.25
C CYS A 207 -9.52 -26.64 -6.09
N PHE A 208 -9.99 -26.59 -4.85
CA PHE A 208 -11.40 -26.32 -4.52
C PHE A 208 -11.69 -24.84 -4.21
N SER A 209 -10.73 -23.95 -4.51
CA SER A 209 -10.89 -22.52 -4.27
C SER A 209 -11.90 -21.90 -5.24
N TYR A 210 -12.82 -21.11 -4.71
CA TYR A 210 -13.79 -20.31 -5.45
C TYR A 210 -13.47 -18.81 -5.43
N GLN A 211 -12.32 -18.42 -4.88
CA GLN A 211 -11.92 -17.02 -4.79
C GLN A 211 -11.32 -16.50 -6.10
N GLY A 212 -11.90 -15.43 -6.63
CA GLY A 212 -11.40 -14.75 -7.84
C GLY A 212 -11.78 -15.42 -9.16
N THR A 213 -12.59 -16.49 -9.13
CA THR A 213 -13.23 -17.07 -10.31
C THR A 213 -14.35 -16.15 -10.82
N LEU A 214 -14.63 -16.17 -12.13
CA LEU A 214 -15.71 -15.39 -12.73
C LEU A 214 -16.75 -16.29 -13.41
N ALA A 215 -18.04 -15.93 -13.31
CA ALA A 215 -19.15 -16.61 -14.00
C ALA A 215 -19.08 -16.54 -15.54
N SER A 216 -18.26 -15.63 -16.07
CA SER A 216 -17.97 -15.46 -17.50
C SER A 216 -16.82 -16.31 -18.02
N GLU A 217 -16.02 -16.94 -17.15
CA GLU A 217 -14.84 -17.72 -17.54
C GLU A 217 -15.20 -19.20 -17.76
N ALA A 218 -15.23 -19.66 -19.02
CA ALA A 218 -15.52 -21.06 -19.36
C ALA A 218 -14.57 -22.08 -18.71
N GLU A 219 -13.32 -21.68 -18.45
CA GLU A 219 -12.37 -22.37 -17.57
C GLU A 219 -12.11 -21.51 -16.33
N PRO A 220 -12.99 -21.55 -15.31
CA PRO A 220 -12.82 -20.70 -14.14
C PRO A 220 -11.61 -21.17 -13.33
N ARG A 221 -10.61 -20.32 -13.15
CA ARG A 221 -9.44 -20.58 -12.29
C ARG A 221 -9.48 -19.69 -11.07
N CYS A 222 -8.92 -20.09 -9.92
CA CYS A 222 -8.84 -19.18 -8.77
C CYS A 222 -7.68 -18.17 -8.95
N SER A 223 -7.61 -17.14 -8.10
CA SER A 223 -6.54 -16.13 -8.16
C SER A 223 -5.11 -16.69 -8.15
N ASN A 224 -4.92 -17.89 -7.58
CA ASN A 224 -3.61 -18.55 -7.52
C ASN A 224 -3.28 -19.29 -8.84
N ASP A 225 -4.27 -19.93 -9.46
CA ASP A 225 -4.09 -20.78 -10.65
C ASP A 225 -4.22 -20.02 -11.99
N LYS A 226 -4.60 -18.73 -11.95
CA LYS A 226 -4.65 -17.83 -13.10
C LYS A 226 -3.25 -17.45 -13.64
N GLY A 227 -2.18 -17.80 -12.94
CA GLY A 227 -0.81 -17.76 -13.45
C GLY A 227 -0.29 -16.35 -13.77
N PRO A 228 0.47 -16.15 -14.87
CA PRO A 228 1.09 -14.86 -15.21
C PRO A 228 0.11 -13.80 -15.72
N LYS A 229 -1.16 -14.18 -15.97
CA LYS A 229 -2.26 -13.31 -16.42
C LYS A 229 -2.93 -12.51 -15.30
N SER A 230 -2.35 -12.55 -14.09
CA SER A 230 -2.74 -11.74 -12.93
C SER A 230 -1.70 -10.64 -12.70
N ARG A 231 -2.12 -9.38 -12.69
CA ARG A 231 -1.25 -8.19 -12.51
C ARG A 231 -1.89 -7.21 -11.53
N PHE A 232 -1.09 -6.35 -10.93
CA PHE A 232 -1.60 -5.20 -10.17
C PHE A 232 -1.66 -3.97 -11.08
N VAL A 233 -2.65 -3.13 -10.84
CA VAL A 233 -2.78 -1.79 -11.43
C VAL A 233 -2.88 -0.75 -10.33
N ILE A 234 -2.26 0.40 -10.54
CA ILE A 234 -2.47 1.61 -9.76
C ILE A 234 -3.08 2.68 -10.66
N ALA A 235 -4.12 3.34 -10.17
CA ALA A 235 -4.57 4.60 -10.74
C ALA A 235 -4.42 5.75 -9.73
N GLU A 236 -3.92 6.87 -10.24
CA GLU A 236 -3.91 8.17 -9.59
C GLU A 236 -5.09 8.98 -10.09
N TYR A 237 -5.94 9.39 -9.15
CA TYR A 237 -7.08 10.25 -9.39
C TYR A 237 -6.86 11.62 -8.76
N THR A 238 -7.36 12.65 -9.42
CA THR A 238 -7.44 14.02 -8.90
C THR A 238 -8.88 14.52 -8.93
N ASP A 239 -9.09 15.65 -8.27
CA ASP A 239 -10.31 16.44 -8.39
C ASP A 239 -10.13 17.45 -9.53
N ASN A 240 -10.96 17.32 -10.58
CA ASN A 240 -10.96 18.24 -11.72
C ASN A 240 -11.81 19.51 -11.45
N SER A 241 -12.60 19.53 -10.38
CA SER A 241 -13.41 20.69 -9.99
C SER A 241 -12.59 21.72 -9.20
N ASN A 242 -11.69 21.26 -8.33
CA ASN A 242 -10.82 22.10 -7.51
C ASN A 242 -9.63 22.63 -8.33
N LYS A 243 -9.43 23.95 -8.38
CA LYS A 243 -8.31 24.58 -9.11
C LYS A 243 -7.12 24.94 -8.21
N ASP A 244 -7.37 25.18 -6.93
CA ASP A 244 -6.40 25.76 -5.99
C ASP A 244 -5.55 24.69 -5.28
N GLU A 245 -6.04 23.45 -5.24
CA GLU A 245 -5.31 22.29 -4.70
C GLU A 245 -5.06 21.23 -5.78
N ILE A 246 -3.96 20.49 -5.68
CA ILE A 246 -3.77 19.19 -6.35
C ILE A 246 -4.20 18.10 -5.38
N VAL A 247 -5.38 17.53 -5.64
CA VAL A 247 -5.87 16.35 -4.91
C VAL A 247 -5.20 15.11 -5.49
N ILE A 248 -4.68 14.23 -4.65
CA ILE A 248 -4.08 12.96 -5.05
C ILE A 248 -4.79 11.83 -4.30
N PHE A 249 -5.39 10.90 -5.05
CA PHE A 249 -6.02 9.70 -4.53
C PHE A 249 -5.53 8.48 -5.30
N HIS A 250 -4.83 7.57 -4.62
CA HIS A 250 -4.31 6.35 -5.22
C HIS A 250 -5.22 5.15 -4.95
N VAL A 251 -5.49 4.37 -6.00
CA VAL A 251 -6.23 3.11 -5.91
C VAL A 251 -5.38 2.03 -6.52
N MET A 252 -5.11 0.99 -5.74
CA MET A 252 -4.46 -0.22 -6.21
C MET A 252 -5.49 -1.36 -6.31
N ALA A 253 -5.46 -2.13 -7.38
CA ALA A 253 -6.27 -3.32 -7.55
C ALA A 253 -5.47 -4.46 -8.19
N LEU A 254 -5.70 -5.69 -7.72
CA LEU A 254 -5.36 -6.90 -8.46
C LEU A 254 -6.38 -7.06 -9.59
N PHE A 255 -5.91 -7.32 -10.81
CA PHE A 255 -6.76 -7.65 -11.95
C PHE A 255 -6.23 -8.87 -12.70
N VAL A 256 -7.12 -9.50 -13.45
CA VAL A 256 -6.86 -10.66 -14.29
C VAL A 256 -7.34 -10.31 -15.68
N TYR A 257 -6.61 -10.74 -16.70
CA TYR A 257 -6.98 -10.51 -18.09
C TYR A 257 -6.78 -11.75 -18.95
N GLU A 258 -7.67 -11.95 -19.91
CA GLU A 258 -7.70 -13.14 -20.76
C GLU A 258 -6.69 -13.02 -21.92
N SER A 259 -6.52 -11.80 -22.45
CA SER A 259 -5.60 -11.40 -23.51
C SER A 259 -5.07 -9.98 -23.28
N GLU A 260 -3.92 -9.63 -23.86
CA GLU A 260 -3.34 -8.28 -23.75
C GLU A 260 -4.29 -7.17 -24.24
N THR A 261 -5.16 -7.46 -25.22
CA THR A 261 -6.20 -6.53 -25.69
C THR A 261 -7.24 -6.19 -24.61
N MET A 262 -7.59 -7.14 -23.74
CA MET A 262 -8.55 -6.96 -22.64
C MET A 262 -7.91 -6.37 -21.37
N LYS A 263 -6.57 -6.39 -21.27
CA LYS A 263 -5.80 -6.00 -20.09
C LYS A 263 -6.23 -4.67 -19.48
N ARG A 264 -6.30 -3.61 -20.30
CA ARG A 264 -6.70 -2.26 -19.85
C ARG A 264 -8.15 -2.20 -19.38
N GLU A 265 -9.07 -2.84 -20.09
CA GLU A 265 -10.49 -2.87 -19.71
C GLU A 265 -10.71 -3.57 -18.36
N ARG A 266 -10.04 -4.70 -18.16
CA ARG A 266 -10.05 -5.45 -16.90
C ARG A 266 -9.44 -4.64 -15.75
N ALA A 267 -8.32 -3.97 -15.97
CA ALA A 267 -7.70 -3.08 -15.00
C ALA A 267 -8.65 -1.93 -14.57
N VAL A 268 -9.24 -1.20 -15.53
CA VAL A 268 -10.23 -0.14 -15.27
C VAL A 268 -11.44 -0.69 -14.49
N THR A 269 -11.93 -1.88 -14.85
CA THR A 269 -13.08 -2.52 -14.20
C THR A 269 -12.77 -2.90 -12.74
N CYS A 270 -11.60 -3.47 -12.48
CA CYS A 270 -11.15 -3.78 -11.12
C CYS A 270 -10.97 -2.52 -10.26
N LEU A 271 -10.39 -1.44 -10.81
CA LEU A 271 -10.25 -0.16 -10.11
C LEU A 271 -11.62 0.43 -9.72
N LYS A 272 -12.59 0.47 -10.65
CA LYS A 272 -13.96 0.92 -10.37
C LYS A 272 -14.62 0.09 -9.27
N ASN A 273 -14.46 -1.24 -9.30
CA ASN A 273 -14.96 -2.13 -8.25
C ASN A 273 -14.28 -1.87 -6.90
N GLN A 274 -12.96 -1.67 -6.88
CA GLN A 274 -12.20 -1.40 -5.65
C GLN A 274 -12.63 -0.08 -5.01
N ILE A 275 -12.80 0.98 -5.79
CA ILE A 275 -13.34 2.27 -5.35
C ILE A 275 -14.74 2.11 -4.74
N SER A 276 -15.61 1.37 -5.41
CA SER A 276 -17.03 1.26 -5.03
C SER A 276 -17.27 0.33 -3.83
N ARG A 277 -16.31 -0.56 -3.53
CA ARG A 277 -16.44 -1.59 -2.48
C ARG A 277 -15.48 -1.41 -1.31
N SER A 278 -14.47 -0.56 -1.42
CA SER A 278 -13.54 -0.31 -0.32
C SER A 278 -14.27 0.45 0.81
N PRO A 279 -14.38 -0.12 2.03
CA PRO A 279 -14.96 0.58 3.17
C PRO A 279 -14.07 1.73 3.66
N ASN A 280 -12.80 1.77 3.23
CA ASN A 280 -11.83 2.79 3.54
C ASN A 280 -11.57 3.71 2.34
N ASN A 281 -12.57 3.91 1.47
CA ASN A 281 -12.47 4.88 0.37
C ASN A 281 -12.62 6.30 0.95
N PRO A 282 -11.60 7.17 0.88
CA PRO A 282 -11.65 8.53 1.42
C PRO A 282 -12.43 9.52 0.53
N TRP A 283 -12.80 9.11 -0.70
CA TRP A 283 -13.46 10.01 -1.66
C TRP A 283 -14.81 10.56 -1.18
N PRO A 284 -15.72 9.77 -0.56
CA PRO A 284 -16.99 10.29 -0.05
C PRO A 284 -16.80 11.30 1.09
N GLU A 285 -15.83 11.06 1.98
CA GLU A 285 -15.47 12.00 3.06
C GLU A 285 -14.94 13.32 2.48
N TYR A 286 -14.10 13.26 1.45
CA TYR A 286 -13.61 14.43 0.73
C TYR A 286 -14.74 15.22 0.04
N VAL A 287 -15.68 14.54 -0.63
CA VAL A 287 -16.86 15.19 -1.24
C VAL A 287 -17.69 15.92 -0.19
N ALA A 288 -18.04 15.25 0.91
CA ALA A 288 -18.83 15.86 1.99
C ALA A 288 -18.11 17.07 2.63
N ALA A 289 -16.79 17.01 2.79
CA ALA A 289 -16.00 18.12 3.29
C ALA A 289 -16.01 19.33 2.32
N GLN A 290 -15.90 19.11 1.01
CA GLN A 290 -15.96 20.19 0.03
C GLN A 290 -17.36 20.81 -0.08
N GLU A 291 -18.42 20.00 -0.02
CA GLU A 291 -19.81 20.49 0.01
C GLU A 291 -20.10 21.33 1.26
N THR A 292 -19.58 20.89 2.42
CA THR A 292 -19.66 21.64 3.69
C THR A 292 -18.93 22.98 3.61
N ASN A 293 -17.81 23.05 2.90
CA ASN A 293 -17.03 24.27 2.69
C ASN A 293 -17.56 25.15 1.55
N HIS A 294 -18.71 24.80 0.94
CA HIS A 294 -19.31 25.49 -0.21
C HIS A 294 -18.41 25.53 -1.47
N CYS A 295 -17.47 24.60 -1.58
CA CYS A 295 -16.65 24.40 -2.76
C CYS A 295 -17.43 23.68 -3.88
N PRO A 296 -17.00 23.78 -5.15
CA PRO A 296 -17.57 22.99 -6.24
C PRO A 296 -17.51 21.48 -5.95
N THR A 297 -18.60 20.75 -6.23
CA THR A 297 -18.66 19.29 -6.01
C THR A 297 -17.49 18.58 -6.72
N PRO A 298 -16.67 17.79 -6.00
CA PRO A 298 -15.50 17.15 -6.59
C PRO A 298 -15.80 16.19 -7.72
N THR A 299 -15.04 16.30 -8.81
CA THR A 299 -15.15 15.40 -9.98
C THR A 299 -13.89 14.58 -10.14
N ARG A 300 -14.00 13.26 -9.92
CA ARG A 300 -12.85 12.35 -9.96
C ARG A 300 -12.36 12.11 -11.39
N LYS A 301 -11.20 12.68 -11.74
CA LYS A 301 -10.51 12.48 -13.02
C LYS A 301 -9.31 11.55 -12.83
N GLU A 302 -9.20 10.52 -13.67
CA GLU A 302 -7.99 9.70 -13.75
C GLU A 302 -6.87 10.51 -14.40
N VAL A 303 -5.74 10.65 -13.72
CA VAL A 303 -4.56 11.40 -14.20
C VAL A 303 -3.51 10.45 -14.77
N ARG A 304 -3.26 9.33 -14.08
CA ARG A 304 -2.24 8.35 -14.43
C ARG A 304 -2.74 6.96 -14.08
N MET A 305 -2.58 6.01 -14.99
CA MET A 305 -2.76 4.58 -14.73
C MET A 305 -1.45 3.87 -15.01
N LEU A 306 -0.93 3.14 -14.03
CA LEU A 306 0.22 2.26 -14.14
C LEU A 306 -0.28 0.83 -14.06
N CYS A 307 -0.31 0.16 -15.20
CA CYS A 307 -0.57 -1.27 -15.30
C CYS A 307 0.76 -2.05 -15.27
N ASP A 308 0.63 -3.35 -15.01
CA ASP A 308 1.62 -4.41 -15.32
C ASP A 308 2.62 -4.81 -14.24
N PHE A 309 2.43 -4.35 -13.00
CA PHE A 309 3.13 -4.88 -11.83
C PHE A 309 2.79 -6.38 -11.62
N GLU A 310 3.79 -7.22 -11.40
CA GLU A 310 3.63 -8.67 -11.15
C GLU A 310 3.27 -8.96 -9.69
N THR A 311 3.74 -8.11 -8.80
CA THR A 311 3.54 -8.21 -7.36
C THR A 311 2.86 -6.96 -6.79
N GLU A 312 2.22 -7.12 -5.62
CA GLU A 312 1.74 -5.99 -4.82
C GLU A 312 2.93 -5.10 -4.40
N GLU A 313 4.11 -5.69 -4.23
CA GLU A 313 5.33 -5.02 -3.77
C GLU A 313 5.94 -4.10 -4.83
N GLU A 314 5.91 -4.47 -6.11
CA GLU A 314 6.28 -3.55 -7.19
C GLU A 314 5.30 -2.37 -7.28
N ALA A 315 4.01 -2.64 -7.08
CA ALA A 315 2.98 -1.61 -7.10
C ALA A 315 3.15 -0.65 -5.90
N THR A 316 3.33 -1.15 -4.68
CA THR A 316 3.43 -0.28 -3.48
C THR A 316 4.61 0.69 -3.52
N LYS A 317 5.65 0.43 -4.31
CA LYS A 317 6.82 1.31 -4.49
C LYS A 317 6.53 2.68 -5.16
N SER A 318 5.32 2.91 -5.68
CA SER A 318 4.96 4.19 -6.33
C SER A 318 5.13 5.39 -5.39
N VAL A 319 5.87 6.41 -5.86
CA VAL A 319 6.52 7.45 -5.05
C VAL A 319 5.56 8.58 -4.67
N THR A 320 4.66 8.29 -3.74
CA THR A 320 3.62 9.24 -3.31
C THR A 320 4.03 10.10 -2.11
N LEU A 321 4.80 9.54 -1.18
CA LEU A 321 5.22 10.22 0.05
C LEU A 321 6.04 11.47 -0.24
N MET A 322 6.99 11.39 -1.17
CA MET A 322 7.86 12.51 -1.54
C MET A 322 7.05 13.73 -2.00
N ARG A 323 5.96 13.51 -2.76
CA ARG A 323 5.08 14.60 -3.23
C ARG A 323 4.36 15.32 -2.07
N LYS A 324 4.01 14.62 -0.99
CA LYS A 324 3.42 15.26 0.20
C LYS A 324 4.46 16.01 1.04
N LEU A 325 5.73 15.59 1.01
CA LEU A 325 6.82 16.26 1.75
C LEU A 325 7.34 17.54 1.05
N ILE A 326 7.16 17.69 -0.27
CA ILE A 326 7.52 18.91 -1.00
C ILE A 326 6.45 20.02 -0.93
N GLU A 327 5.21 19.69 -0.55
CA GLU A 327 4.08 20.63 -0.53
C GLU A 327 4.40 21.99 0.13
N PRO A 328 5.04 22.08 1.31
CA PRO A 328 5.33 23.36 1.95
C PRO A 328 6.21 24.30 1.11
N ASN A 329 6.92 23.75 0.11
CA ASN A 329 7.86 24.44 -0.77
C ASN A 329 7.29 24.62 -2.19
N THR A 330 5.96 24.60 -2.37
CA THR A 330 5.30 24.72 -3.70
C THR A 330 4.25 25.83 -3.73
N THR A 331 3.93 26.32 -4.93
CA THR A 331 2.87 27.33 -5.17
C THR A 331 1.44 26.77 -5.13
N ILE A 332 1.25 25.44 -5.00
CA ILE A 332 -0.07 24.79 -5.06
C ILE A 332 -0.14 23.74 -3.95
N GLN A 333 -1.21 23.76 -3.13
CA GLN A 333 -1.37 22.80 -2.03
C GLN A 333 -1.61 21.37 -2.56
N ILE A 334 -1.13 20.35 -1.86
CA ILE A 334 -1.16 18.94 -2.28
C ILE A 334 -1.95 18.12 -1.24
N ARG A 335 -3.25 17.95 -1.51
CA ARG A 335 -4.14 17.17 -0.66
C ARG A 335 -4.11 15.69 -1.04
N TYR A 336 -3.33 14.90 -0.30
CA TYR A 336 -3.34 13.45 -0.45
C TYR A 336 -4.47 12.81 0.38
N LEU A 337 -5.32 12.01 -0.25
CA LEU A 337 -6.54 11.47 0.38
C LEU A 337 -6.35 10.11 1.07
N ASN A 338 -5.37 9.30 0.68
CA ASN A 338 -5.16 8.02 1.36
C ASN A 338 -4.52 8.25 2.74
N LYS A 339 -5.04 7.62 3.79
CA LYS A 339 -4.49 7.73 5.15
C LYS A 339 -3.05 7.20 5.28
N MET A 340 -2.73 6.11 4.58
CA MET A 340 -1.41 5.48 4.60
C MET A 340 -0.68 5.70 3.28
N VAL A 341 0.63 5.88 3.37
CA VAL A 341 1.53 5.95 2.22
C VAL A 341 2.73 5.03 2.42
N ASN A 342 3.17 4.36 1.36
CA ASN A 342 4.27 3.41 1.42
C ASN A 342 5.61 4.16 1.49
N LEU A 343 6.61 3.56 2.16
CA LEU A 343 7.99 4.01 2.06
C LEU A 343 8.65 3.29 0.85
N PRO A 344 9.46 3.99 0.04
CA PRO A 344 10.02 3.47 -1.21
C PRO A 344 11.27 2.60 -0.99
N ASN A 345 11.20 1.66 -0.05
CA ASN A 345 12.33 0.81 0.31
C ASN A 345 12.61 -0.19 -0.82
N GLY A 346 13.82 -0.21 -1.40
CA GLY A 346 14.08 -1.02 -2.58
C GLY A 346 13.40 -0.49 -3.84
N ALA A 347 13.14 0.81 -3.90
CA ALA A 347 12.59 1.54 -5.04
C ALA A 347 13.41 2.81 -5.34
N GLU A 348 14.70 2.81 -5.01
CA GLU A 348 15.57 3.99 -5.08
C GLU A 348 15.67 4.52 -6.52
N LYS A 349 15.57 3.64 -7.52
CA LYS A 349 15.55 4.02 -8.94
C LYS A 349 14.26 4.75 -9.30
N GLU A 350 13.12 4.21 -8.89
CA GLU A 350 11.80 4.77 -9.11
C GLU A 350 11.64 6.11 -8.38
N VAL A 351 12.27 6.25 -7.20
CA VAL A 351 12.39 7.51 -6.46
C VAL A 351 13.17 8.54 -7.27
N ILE A 352 14.37 8.22 -7.76
CA ILE A 352 15.17 9.12 -8.60
C ILE A 352 14.38 9.52 -9.86
N GLU A 353 13.85 8.55 -10.60
CA GLU A 353 13.09 8.81 -11.82
C GLU A 353 11.82 9.64 -11.60
N GLU A 354 11.15 9.53 -10.46
CA GLU A 354 9.98 10.36 -10.16
C GLU A 354 10.41 11.74 -9.67
N MET A 355 11.48 11.84 -8.90
CA MET A 355 12.07 13.10 -8.44
C MET A 355 12.59 13.96 -9.59
N ASP A 356 13.25 13.35 -10.58
CA ASP A 356 13.69 14.03 -11.81
C ASP A 356 12.51 14.59 -12.62
N LYS A 357 11.41 13.82 -12.78
CA LYS A 357 10.18 14.28 -13.46
C LYS A 357 9.55 15.51 -12.79
N TRP A 358 9.76 15.65 -11.49
CA TRP A 358 9.22 16.74 -10.68
C TRP A 358 10.24 17.86 -10.39
N GLY A 359 11.48 17.72 -10.87
CA GLY A 359 12.54 18.72 -10.71
C GLY A 359 12.99 18.92 -9.26
N VAL A 360 12.94 17.88 -8.42
CA VAL A 360 13.28 17.95 -6.98
C VAL A 360 14.38 16.96 -6.60
N ASN A 361 15.25 17.37 -5.67
CA ASN A 361 16.35 16.56 -5.14
C ASN A 361 16.22 16.38 -3.62
N LEU A 362 16.67 15.22 -3.12
CA LEU A 362 16.88 14.90 -1.72
C LEU A 362 18.39 14.76 -1.52
N SER A 363 19.00 15.72 -0.85
CA SER A 363 20.45 15.81 -0.68
C SER A 363 20.84 16.20 0.74
N VAL A 364 22.08 15.87 1.13
CA VAL A 364 22.70 16.48 2.31
C VAL A 364 23.03 17.95 2.02
N SER A 365 22.61 18.87 2.89
CA SER A 365 22.88 20.32 2.78
C SER A 365 24.02 20.79 3.70
N SER A 366 24.05 20.28 4.93
CA SER A 366 25.07 20.59 5.93
C SER A 366 25.51 19.32 6.68
N VAL A 367 26.70 19.37 7.27
CA VAL A 367 27.26 18.32 8.12
C VAL A 367 27.76 18.94 9.41
N ILE A 368 27.51 18.25 10.53
CA ILE A 368 27.97 18.60 11.86
C ILE A 368 28.74 17.37 12.38
N ASP A 369 30.07 17.43 12.30
CA ASP A 369 30.93 16.34 12.78
C ASP A 369 31.17 16.41 14.30
N ASP A 370 31.02 17.59 14.92
CA ASP A 370 31.24 17.77 16.35
C ASP A 370 30.10 17.17 17.21
N GLU A 371 30.48 16.33 18.18
CA GLU A 371 29.51 15.62 19.03
C GLU A 371 28.87 16.54 20.09
N ALA A 372 29.56 17.60 20.54
CA ALA A 372 29.03 18.55 21.51
C ALA A 372 28.02 19.51 20.88
N GLU A 373 28.29 20.01 19.67
CA GLU A 373 27.34 20.78 18.86
C GLU A 373 26.08 19.94 18.61
N ARG A 374 26.23 18.69 18.14
CA ARG A 374 25.10 17.76 17.99
C ARG A 374 24.38 17.46 19.30
N ALA A 375 25.09 17.42 20.44
CA ALA A 375 24.48 17.23 21.74
C ALA A 375 23.59 18.42 22.13
N SER A 376 23.95 19.65 21.76
CA SER A 376 23.20 20.89 22.02
C SER A 376 21.85 20.99 21.27
N ILE A 377 21.74 20.41 20.08
CA ILE A 377 20.51 20.46 19.25
C ILE A 377 19.31 19.88 20.02
N SER A 378 18.18 20.57 20.06
CA SER A 378 16.98 20.08 20.76
C SER A 378 16.44 18.78 20.17
N TYR A 379 15.85 17.91 21.01
CA TYR A 379 15.14 16.72 20.54
C TYR A 379 13.73 17.12 20.07
N PRO A 380 13.32 16.85 18.82
CA PRO A 380 12.10 17.43 18.25
C PRO A 380 10.80 16.68 18.57
N PHE A 381 10.87 15.55 19.29
CA PHE A 381 9.75 14.61 19.48
C PHE A 381 9.38 14.44 20.97
N GLY A 382 9.41 15.53 21.73
CA GLY A 382 9.08 15.55 23.16
C GLY A 382 10.33 15.49 24.06
N ILE A 383 10.27 14.68 25.11
CA ILE A 383 11.35 14.54 26.10
C ILE A 383 12.35 13.49 25.59
N LYS A 384 13.61 13.87 25.43
CA LYS A 384 14.70 12.94 25.08
C LYS A 384 14.95 11.97 26.24
N ARG A 385 15.21 10.70 25.96
CA ARG A 385 15.67 9.71 26.97
C ARG A 385 16.87 10.25 27.76
N GLN A 386 16.83 10.08 29.07
CA GLN A 386 17.94 10.33 29.98
C GLN A 386 18.68 9.02 30.30
N GLY A 387 20.02 9.08 30.38
CA GLY A 387 20.87 7.95 30.78
C GLY A 387 20.48 6.59 30.16
N TYR A 388 20.13 5.64 31.03
CA TYR A 388 19.81 4.24 30.70
C TYR A 388 18.33 3.89 30.94
N GLU A 389 17.42 4.86 30.90
CA GLU A 389 15.97 4.62 31.00
C GLU A 389 15.49 3.54 29.99
N GLY A 390 14.67 2.61 30.45
CA GLY A 390 13.98 1.64 29.58
C GLY A 390 12.63 2.17 29.12
N LEU A 391 12.04 1.61 28.06
CA LEU A 391 10.75 2.11 27.54
C LEU A 391 9.63 2.10 28.59
N ALA A 392 9.59 1.09 29.47
CA ALA A 392 8.59 0.99 30.52
C ALA A 392 8.63 2.14 31.53
N SER A 393 9.80 2.69 31.85
CA SER A 393 9.91 3.84 32.75
C SER A 393 9.61 5.19 32.07
N MET A 394 9.45 5.20 30.74
CA MET A 394 9.19 6.38 29.92
C MET A 394 7.71 6.52 29.51
N VAL A 395 6.86 5.57 29.93
CA VAL A 395 5.43 5.49 29.58
C VAL A 395 4.60 5.78 30.83
N THR A 396 3.55 6.59 30.66
CA THR A 396 2.55 6.86 31.71
C THR A 396 1.18 6.49 31.15
N LYS A 397 0.45 5.65 31.88
CA LYS A 397 -0.83 5.09 31.43
C LYS A 397 -1.78 6.21 31.00
N ASP A 398 -2.35 6.08 29.81
CA ASP A 398 -3.33 6.99 29.21
C ASP A 398 -2.85 8.45 28.96
N GLU A 399 -1.59 8.78 29.25
CA GLU A 399 -1.04 10.15 29.15
C GLU A 399 0.19 10.26 28.22
N VAL A 400 1.20 9.39 28.41
CA VAL A 400 2.52 9.51 27.78
C VAL A 400 2.94 8.19 27.15
N GLY A 401 3.34 8.23 25.88
CA GLY A 401 3.95 7.10 25.18
C GLY A 401 5.43 7.33 24.91
N ALA A 402 6.13 6.26 24.54
CA ALA A 402 7.55 6.28 24.25
C ALA A 402 7.86 5.90 22.80
N LEU A 403 8.92 6.50 22.25
CA LEU A 403 9.44 6.29 20.90
C LEU A 403 10.76 5.52 20.98
N TYR A 404 10.96 4.58 20.07
CA TYR A 404 12.16 3.74 20.00
C TYR A 404 12.62 3.51 18.57
N VAL A 405 13.83 2.97 18.46
CA VAL A 405 14.33 2.31 17.25
C VAL A 405 14.77 0.90 17.60
N VAL A 406 14.32 -0.09 16.83
CA VAL A 406 14.97 -1.39 16.77
C VAL A 406 16.04 -1.34 15.69
N SER A 407 17.25 -1.78 16.02
CA SER A 407 18.42 -1.56 15.18
C SER A 407 19.46 -2.66 15.29
N ASN A 408 20.20 -2.84 14.21
CA ASN A 408 21.50 -3.51 14.19
C ASN A 408 22.39 -2.82 13.11
N PRO A 409 23.57 -3.31 12.73
CA PRO A 409 24.41 -2.62 11.75
C PRO A 409 23.76 -2.45 10.36
N HIS A 410 22.75 -3.28 10.06
CA HIS A 410 22.12 -3.44 8.74
C HIS A 410 20.73 -2.83 8.62
N ILE A 411 20.00 -2.67 9.73
CA ILE A 411 18.58 -2.24 9.74
C ILE A 411 18.30 -1.14 10.75
N ASN A 412 17.26 -0.35 10.46
CA ASN A 412 16.54 0.49 11.42
C ASN A 412 15.02 0.29 11.25
N TYR A 413 14.31 0.07 12.35
CA TYR A 413 12.86 0.12 12.46
C TYR A 413 12.49 1.11 13.57
N PHE A 414 11.86 2.23 13.25
CA PHE A 414 11.35 3.15 14.28
C PHE A 414 9.92 2.77 14.66
N GLY A 415 9.53 3.02 15.90
CA GLY A 415 8.16 2.74 16.36
C GLY A 415 7.82 3.41 17.67
N LYS A 416 6.54 3.31 18.05
CA LYS A 416 6.00 3.80 19.33
C LYS A 416 5.52 2.67 20.24
N THR A 417 5.39 2.98 21.53
CA THR A 417 4.70 2.14 22.52
C THR A 417 3.89 2.97 23.51
N ILE A 418 2.78 2.39 23.97
CA ILE A 418 1.92 2.89 25.04
C ILE A 418 1.98 2.03 26.31
N SER A 419 2.87 1.03 26.33
CA SER A 419 3.03 0.09 27.45
C SER A 419 4.48 -0.09 27.89
N GLY A 420 5.45 0.08 26.99
CA GLY A 420 6.86 -0.22 27.23
C GLY A 420 7.24 -1.71 27.21
N TYR A 421 6.28 -2.62 27.04
CA TYR A 421 6.46 -4.08 27.14
C TYR A 421 5.95 -4.82 25.90
N ASN A 422 6.36 -6.08 25.73
CA ASN A 422 5.87 -7.02 24.71
C ASN A 422 6.03 -6.54 23.25
N LEU A 423 7.09 -5.77 22.99
CA LEU A 423 7.43 -5.28 21.66
C LEU A 423 8.20 -6.35 20.87
N HIS A 424 7.86 -6.52 19.59
CA HIS A 424 8.54 -7.44 18.66
C HIS A 424 8.74 -8.86 19.19
N LEU A 425 7.71 -9.42 19.84
CA LEU A 425 7.74 -10.78 20.36
C LEU A 425 8.06 -11.79 19.24
N PRO A 426 8.95 -12.78 19.46
CA PRO A 426 9.29 -13.81 18.47
C PRO A 426 8.08 -14.63 17.99
N THR A 427 7.04 -14.73 18.80
CA THR A 427 5.77 -15.41 18.48
C THR A 427 4.90 -14.64 17.49
N ASN A 428 5.11 -13.33 17.31
CA ASN A 428 4.32 -12.53 16.37
C ASN A 428 4.91 -12.60 14.96
N THR A 429 4.54 -13.63 14.20
CA THR A 429 4.97 -13.85 12.81
C THR A 429 4.46 -12.78 11.82
N ASN A 430 3.56 -11.89 12.22
CA ASN A 430 3.12 -10.74 11.41
C ASN A 430 3.92 -9.46 11.68
N ASP A 431 4.77 -9.44 12.73
CA ASP A 431 5.60 -8.28 13.06
C ASP A 431 6.79 -8.14 12.07
N THR A 432 7.10 -6.91 11.67
CA THR A 432 8.13 -6.66 10.64
C THR A 432 9.55 -6.93 11.14
N VAL A 433 9.86 -6.65 12.41
CA VAL A 433 11.16 -6.96 13.03
C VAL A 433 11.29 -8.47 13.23
N THR A 434 10.24 -9.13 13.72
CA THR A 434 10.23 -10.60 13.87
C THR A 434 10.38 -11.31 12.53
N GLN A 435 9.69 -10.84 11.48
CA GLN A 435 9.87 -11.37 10.11
C GLN A 435 11.29 -11.17 9.59
N TYR A 436 11.88 -9.99 9.79
CA TYR A 436 13.28 -9.72 9.43
C TYR A 436 14.24 -10.67 10.15
N SER A 437 14.10 -10.79 11.47
CA SER A 437 14.92 -11.67 12.32
C SER A 437 14.86 -13.11 11.82
N ASN A 438 13.65 -13.67 11.71
CA ASN A 438 13.44 -15.07 11.30
C ASN A 438 13.98 -15.35 9.90
N LYS A 439 13.76 -14.45 8.93
CA LYS A 439 14.27 -14.60 7.55
C LYS A 439 15.79 -14.44 7.44
N SER A 440 16.43 -13.79 8.41
CA SER A 440 17.87 -13.51 8.38
C SER A 440 18.68 -14.48 9.25
N GLY A 441 18.13 -15.65 9.59
CA GLY A 441 18.81 -16.63 10.46
C GLY A 441 18.85 -16.20 11.93
N SER A 442 17.77 -15.58 12.41
CA SER A 442 17.64 -15.03 13.77
C SER A 442 18.67 -13.95 14.08
N LEU A 443 18.92 -13.03 13.13
CA LEU A 443 19.87 -11.93 13.36
C LEU A 443 19.42 -11.09 14.58
N PRO A 444 20.21 -11.04 15.65
CA PRO A 444 19.89 -10.25 16.83
C PRO A 444 19.85 -8.75 16.52
N TRP A 445 19.11 -8.04 17.37
CA TRP A 445 18.84 -6.61 17.28
C TRP A 445 18.77 -5.99 18.67
N GLU A 446 19.02 -4.69 18.75
CA GLU A 446 18.83 -3.88 19.94
C GLU A 446 17.50 -3.15 19.84
N LEU A 447 16.76 -3.05 20.95
CA LEU A 447 15.73 -2.03 21.10
C LEU A 447 16.33 -0.85 21.86
N ILE A 448 16.32 0.33 21.25
CA ILE A 448 16.94 1.55 21.77
C ILE A 448 15.82 2.58 22.01
N PRO A 449 15.49 2.92 23.27
CA PRO A 449 14.57 4.01 23.57
C PRO A 449 15.17 5.35 23.13
N LEU A 450 14.34 6.24 22.57
CA LEU A 450 14.74 7.55 22.03
C LEU A 450 14.23 8.72 22.89
N GLY A 451 12.96 8.66 23.28
CA GLY A 451 12.26 9.73 24.00
C GLY A 451 10.80 9.38 24.29
N SER A 452 10.10 10.26 24.99
CA SER A 452 8.67 10.15 25.31
C SER A 452 7.91 11.42 24.95
N CYS A 453 6.61 11.29 24.68
CA CYS A 453 5.74 12.40 24.32
C CYS A 453 4.26 12.08 24.66
N PRO A 454 3.39 13.11 24.75
CA PRO A 454 1.95 12.90 24.98
C PRO A 454 1.34 11.96 23.94
N LEU A 455 0.36 11.14 24.35
CA LEU A 455 -0.30 10.19 23.44
C LEU A 455 -0.92 10.85 22.19
N ALA A 456 -1.36 12.10 22.30
CA ALA A 456 -1.88 12.89 21.18
C ALA A 456 -0.85 13.12 20.06
N ASP A 457 0.43 13.30 20.42
CA ASP A 457 1.53 13.55 19.48
C ASP A 457 2.27 12.27 19.06
N LEU A 458 2.08 11.16 19.80
CA LEU A 458 2.86 9.93 19.63
C LEU A 458 2.77 9.36 18.21
N GLU A 459 1.59 9.37 17.59
CA GLU A 459 1.42 8.94 16.20
C GLU A 459 2.08 9.91 15.18
N LYS A 460 2.04 11.22 15.45
CA LYS A 460 2.65 12.26 14.60
C LYS A 460 4.17 12.13 14.61
N ASN A 461 4.74 12.01 15.81
CA ASN A 461 6.17 11.87 16.01
C ASN A 461 6.71 10.52 15.46
N GLU A 462 5.96 9.42 15.60
CA GLU A 462 6.29 8.16 14.92
C GLU A 462 6.32 8.32 13.38
N ALA A 463 5.30 8.98 12.81
CA ALA A 463 5.24 9.21 11.37
C ALA A 463 6.42 10.07 10.85
N HIS A 464 6.90 11.03 11.65
CA HIS A 464 8.10 11.82 11.35
C HIS A 464 9.39 11.00 11.46
N LEU A 465 9.52 10.13 12.47
CA LEU A 465 10.65 9.20 12.58
C LEU A 465 10.75 8.22 11.40
N HIS A 466 9.62 7.80 10.83
CA HIS A 466 9.61 7.01 9.59
C HIS A 466 10.25 7.77 8.41
N VAL A 467 10.01 9.08 8.30
CA VAL A 467 10.63 9.94 7.26
C VAL A 467 12.13 10.09 7.52
N CYS A 468 12.55 10.31 8.77
CA CYS A 468 13.98 10.31 9.14
C CYS A 468 14.68 9.00 8.74
N ASN A 469 14.04 7.86 8.99
CA ASN A 469 14.58 6.54 8.64
C ASN A 469 14.69 6.34 7.12
N MET A 470 13.64 6.73 6.39
CA MET A 470 13.63 6.70 4.93
C MET A 470 14.76 7.55 4.34
N PHE A 471 14.92 8.80 4.80
CA PHE A 471 16.02 9.67 4.33
C PHE A 471 17.40 9.08 4.67
N ALA A 472 17.60 8.54 5.88
CA ALA A 472 18.86 7.90 6.25
C ALA A 472 19.19 6.68 5.37
N HIS A 473 18.17 5.91 4.99
CA HIS A 473 18.29 4.77 4.08
C HIS A 473 18.58 5.19 2.63
N LEU A 474 17.77 6.10 2.06
CA LEU A 474 17.91 6.60 0.68
C LEU A 474 19.25 7.27 0.45
N LEU A 475 19.73 8.04 1.43
CA LEU A 475 21.02 8.74 1.36
C LEU A 475 22.20 7.85 1.78
N LYS A 476 22.00 6.60 2.22
CA LYS A 476 23.05 5.77 2.83
C LYS A 476 23.87 6.54 3.88
N LEU A 477 23.20 7.10 4.88
CA LEU A 477 23.90 7.68 6.03
C LEU A 477 24.57 6.58 6.87
N ARG A 478 25.56 6.94 7.69
CA ARG A 478 26.18 6.00 8.65
C ARG A 478 25.14 5.52 9.66
N GLN A 479 25.22 4.26 10.07
CA GLN A 479 24.39 3.76 11.16
C GLN A 479 24.77 4.45 12.48
N SER A 480 23.81 5.19 13.04
CA SER A 480 23.95 5.94 14.30
C SER A 480 23.42 5.17 15.51
N PHE A 481 22.50 4.22 15.31
CA PHE A 481 21.75 3.56 16.37
C PHE A 481 22.30 2.17 16.69
N VAL A 482 23.54 2.07 17.14
CA VAL A 482 24.12 0.82 17.65
C VAL A 482 24.82 1.12 18.96
N SER A 483 24.56 0.34 20.01
CA SER A 483 25.19 0.50 21.32
C SER A 483 26.72 0.32 21.27
N LYS A 484 27.39 0.58 22.40
CA LYS A 484 28.83 0.29 22.54
C LYS A 484 29.10 -1.19 22.82
N ASP A 485 28.12 -1.90 23.40
CA ASP A 485 28.21 -3.30 23.78
C ASP A 485 26.96 -4.04 23.26
N PRO A 486 26.92 -4.35 21.96
CA PRO A 486 25.74 -4.94 21.34
C PRO A 486 25.51 -6.37 21.85
N PRO A 487 24.24 -6.84 21.92
CA PRO A 487 23.90 -8.22 22.27
C PRO A 487 24.29 -9.23 21.18
N TYR A 488 25.22 -8.86 20.28
CA TYR A 488 25.64 -9.61 19.13
C TYR A 488 27.10 -9.31 18.76
N LYS A 489 27.83 -10.37 18.42
CA LYS A 489 29.17 -10.23 17.84
C LYS A 489 29.02 -9.97 16.34
N TYR A 490 29.73 -8.97 15.81
CA TYR A 490 29.89 -8.81 14.37
C TYR A 490 30.48 -10.11 13.80
N PRO A 491 29.83 -10.76 12.81
CA PRO A 491 30.41 -11.93 12.16
C PRO A 491 31.78 -11.61 11.58
N ALA A 492 32.71 -12.55 11.63
CA ALA A 492 34.07 -12.34 11.12
C ALA A 492 34.02 -11.92 9.64
N GLY A 493 34.67 -10.81 9.30
CA GLY A 493 34.64 -10.20 7.97
C GLY A 493 33.49 -9.22 7.71
N GLN A 494 32.54 -9.01 8.64
CA GLN A 494 31.53 -7.97 8.46
C GLN A 494 32.05 -6.54 8.74
N VAL A 495 31.41 -5.62 8.04
CA VAL A 495 31.62 -4.17 8.01
C VAL A 495 31.54 -3.58 9.43
N LYS A 496 32.61 -2.93 9.89
CA LYS A 496 32.65 -2.24 11.21
C LYS A 496 31.58 -1.14 11.26
N LYS A 497 31.08 -0.81 12.46
CA LYS A 497 30.08 0.27 12.71
C LYS A 497 30.27 1.54 11.86
N ASN A 498 31.51 2.00 11.69
CA ASN A 498 31.86 3.23 10.98
C ASN A 498 31.62 3.20 9.44
N GLN A 499 31.28 2.02 8.90
CA GLN A 499 31.09 1.72 7.48
C GLN A 499 29.69 1.15 7.17
N SER A 500 28.82 0.92 8.16
CA SER A 500 27.50 0.31 7.95
C SER A 500 26.40 1.35 7.68
N HIS A 501 25.39 0.96 6.91
CA HIS A 501 24.40 1.86 6.29
C HIS A 501 22.99 1.26 6.39
N PRO A 502 22.15 1.72 7.35
CA PRO A 502 20.95 1.01 7.75
C PRO A 502 19.89 0.99 6.65
N ILE A 503 19.19 -0.13 6.57
CA ILE A 503 18.02 -0.32 5.71
C ILE A 503 16.76 0.07 6.51
N CYS A 504 15.88 0.86 5.90
CA CYS A 504 14.59 1.19 6.50
C CYS A 504 13.69 -0.06 6.47
N LEU A 505 13.24 -0.51 7.64
CA LEU A 505 12.23 -1.59 7.76
C LEU A 505 10.79 -1.08 7.87
N ASN A 506 10.58 0.21 8.13
CA ASN A 506 9.24 0.78 8.16
C ASN A 506 8.65 0.73 6.74
N LYS A 507 7.53 0.03 6.54
CA LYS A 507 6.96 -0.21 5.20
C LYS A 507 6.01 0.88 4.72
N SER A 508 5.37 1.57 5.66
CA SER A 508 4.42 2.65 5.40
C SER A 508 4.35 3.61 6.58
N THR A 509 3.73 4.76 6.36
CA THR A 509 3.54 5.80 7.36
C THR A 509 2.20 6.52 7.15
N ASN A 510 1.69 7.15 8.21
CA ASN A 510 0.40 7.85 8.17
C ASN A 510 0.62 9.33 7.80
N CYS A 511 0.25 9.67 6.56
CA CYS A 511 0.56 10.96 5.95
C CYS A 511 -0.38 12.10 6.34
N LYS A 512 -1.44 11.83 7.12
CA LYS A 512 -2.25 12.88 7.75
C LYS A 512 -1.45 13.74 8.75
N PHE A 513 -0.29 13.23 9.19
CA PHE A 513 0.60 13.88 10.15
C PHE A 513 1.72 14.70 9.50
N PHE A 514 1.69 14.86 8.18
CA PHE A 514 2.62 15.73 7.46
C PHE A 514 2.04 17.12 7.27
N ASP A 515 2.80 18.09 7.76
CA ASP A 515 2.45 19.49 7.96
C ASP A 515 3.70 20.37 7.83
N ASN A 516 3.54 21.68 7.99
CA ASN A 516 4.61 22.66 7.84
C ASN A 516 5.75 22.49 8.87
N GLU A 517 5.53 21.81 10.01
CA GLU A 517 6.57 21.50 10.99
C GLU A 517 7.40 20.28 10.62
N THR A 518 6.89 19.42 9.73
CA THR A 518 7.43 18.07 9.50
C THR A 518 8.89 18.11 9.06
N MET A 519 9.24 18.94 8.08
CA MET A 519 10.62 19.05 7.62
C MET A 519 11.55 19.73 8.64
N ILE A 520 11.03 20.56 9.55
CA ILE A 520 11.79 21.15 10.66
C ILE A 520 12.15 20.07 11.68
N LYS A 521 11.15 19.29 12.12
CA LYS A 521 11.33 18.19 13.08
C LYS A 521 12.24 17.09 12.52
N VAL A 522 12.07 16.72 11.25
CA VAL A 522 12.97 15.80 10.54
C VAL A 522 14.40 16.36 10.52
N ASN A 523 14.61 17.62 10.11
CA ASN A 523 15.96 18.20 10.08
C ASN A 523 16.64 18.26 11.44
N LEU A 524 15.93 18.65 12.51
CA LEU A 524 16.47 18.65 13.88
C LEU A 524 16.91 17.25 14.31
N PHE A 525 16.13 16.22 14.00
CA PHE A 525 16.48 14.83 14.32
C PHE A 525 17.69 14.35 13.50
N MET A 526 17.72 14.65 12.20
CA MET A 526 18.80 14.25 11.29
C MET A 526 20.13 14.93 11.67
N LYS A 527 20.12 16.24 11.95
CA LYS A 527 21.29 16.96 12.47
C LYS A 527 21.76 16.37 13.80
N LYS A 528 20.85 16.10 14.75
CA LYS A 528 21.19 15.55 16.06
C LYS A 528 21.79 14.14 16.01
N PHE A 529 21.14 13.19 15.33
CA PHE A 529 21.51 11.77 15.39
C PHE A 529 22.41 11.29 14.26
N TYR A 530 22.30 11.87 13.06
CA TYR A 530 23.13 11.52 11.91
C TYR A 530 24.22 12.55 11.60
N GLY A 531 24.17 13.74 12.21
CA GLY A 531 25.13 14.81 11.95
C GLY A 531 24.94 15.47 10.58
N VAL A 532 23.72 15.43 10.00
CA VAL A 532 23.45 15.99 8.67
C VAL A 532 22.19 16.84 8.62
N GLY A 533 22.26 17.98 7.93
CA GLY A 533 21.10 18.69 7.41
C GLY A 533 20.64 18.08 6.10
N ILE A 534 19.32 18.03 5.90
CA ILE A 534 18.66 17.45 4.72
C ILE A 534 17.92 18.56 3.97
N ASN A 535 18.25 18.69 2.69
CA ASN A 535 17.47 19.46 1.73
C ASN A 535 16.55 18.54 0.93
N LEU A 536 15.27 18.88 0.88
CA LEU A 536 14.29 18.34 -0.07
C LEU A 536 13.65 19.53 -0.79
N GLY A 537 14.10 19.80 -2.01
CA GLY A 537 13.80 21.04 -2.72
C GLY A 537 14.18 20.95 -4.20
N PRO A 538 14.11 22.04 -4.98
CA PRO A 538 14.38 22.00 -6.41
C PRO A 538 15.81 21.53 -6.75
N ASN A 539 15.94 20.90 -7.91
CA ASN A 539 17.22 20.58 -8.56
C ASN A 539 18.00 21.88 -8.81
N ASP A 540 19.32 21.83 -8.58
CA ASP A 540 20.28 22.89 -8.99
C ASP A 540 20.75 22.65 -10.43
#